data_AF-A0A6G1T640-F1
#
_entry.id   AF-A0A6G1T640-F1
#
_cell.length_a   1.000
_cell.length_b   1.000
_cell.length_c   1.000
_cell.angle_alpha   90.00
_cell.angle_beta   90.00
_cell.angle_gamma   90.00
#
_symmetry.space_group_name_H-M   'P 1'
#
loop_
_entity.id
_entity.type
_entity.pdbx_description
1 polymer ?
#
loop_
_entity_poly.entity_id
_entity_poly.type
_entity_poly.pdbx_seq_one_letter_code
_entity_poly.pdbx_strand_id
1 'polypeptide(L)'
;MFHLEQFLDRNSIIEEASLEVLYVQKPQKSLDELIAKGVIRIGDAQYTLKTTMNEHGNIEIESEPFWFYVKLDEAIKFLEEVGD
;
A
#
# COMPACT_ATOMS: atom_id res chain seq x y z
N MET A 1 -18.12 -0.12 -10.53
CA MET A 1 -17.36 -0.92 -9.55
C MET A 1 -16.22 -1.69 -10.22
N PHE A 2 -16.46 -2.40 -11.33
CA PHE A 2 -15.43 -3.13 -12.10
C PHE A 2 -14.23 -2.30 -12.60
N HIS A 3 -14.42 -1.02 -12.94
CA HIS A 3 -13.34 -0.20 -13.50
C HIS A 3 -12.26 0.17 -12.48
N LEU A 4 -12.64 0.42 -11.23
CA LEU A 4 -11.70 0.82 -10.19
C LEU A 4 -10.77 -0.33 -9.82
N GLU A 5 -11.30 -1.53 -9.59
CA GLU A 5 -10.47 -2.71 -9.27
C GLU A 5 -9.49 -3.03 -10.40
N GLN A 6 -9.94 -3.04 -11.66
CA GLN A 6 -9.04 -3.26 -12.81
C GLN A 6 -7.99 -2.17 -12.99
N PHE A 7 -8.33 -0.92 -12.67
CA PHE A 7 -7.40 0.20 -12.70
C PHE A 7 -6.34 0.08 -11.60
N LEU A 8 -6.76 -0.33 -10.40
CA LEU A 8 -5.86 -0.57 -9.27
C LEU A 8 -4.92 -1.76 -9.53
N ASP A 9 -5.42 -2.84 -10.12
CA ASP A 9 -4.60 -4.00 -10.48
C ASP A 9 -3.55 -3.64 -11.54
N ARG A 10 -3.96 -2.93 -12.61
CA ARG A 10 -3.06 -2.51 -13.71
C ARG A 10 -1.98 -1.53 -13.28
N ASN A 11 -2.26 -0.67 -12.31
CA ASN A 11 -1.32 0.33 -11.81
C ASN A 11 -0.65 -0.11 -10.49
N SER A 12 -0.82 -1.37 -10.08
CA SER A 12 -0.10 -1.90 -8.95
C SER A 12 1.39 -2.01 -9.32
N ILE A 13 2.19 -1.08 -8.80
CA ILE A 13 3.66 -1.03 -8.93
C ILE A 13 4.35 -2.36 -8.52
N ILE A 14 3.62 -3.24 -7.85
CA ILE A 14 4.11 -4.42 -7.16
C ILE A 14 4.42 -5.59 -8.12
N GLU A 15 3.86 -5.65 -9.34
CA GLU A 15 4.18 -6.76 -10.25
C GLU A 15 5.59 -6.69 -10.84
N GLU A 16 6.20 -5.50 -10.97
CA GLU A 16 7.51 -5.33 -11.61
C GLU A 16 8.64 -4.91 -10.65
N ALA A 17 8.34 -4.24 -9.54
CA ALA A 17 9.36 -3.76 -8.61
C ALA A 17 9.65 -4.77 -7.49
N SER A 18 10.94 -5.14 -7.32
CA SER A 18 11.36 -5.99 -6.21
C SER A 18 11.13 -5.28 -4.87
N LEU A 19 10.19 -5.79 -4.08
CA LEU A 19 9.96 -5.34 -2.71
C LEU A 19 10.90 -6.07 -1.75
N GLU A 20 11.67 -5.30 -0.98
CA GLU A 20 12.57 -5.82 0.04
C GLU A 20 12.20 -5.23 1.41
N VAL A 21 12.07 -6.07 2.42
CA VAL A 21 11.89 -5.64 3.81
C VAL A 21 13.27 -5.41 4.42
N LEU A 22 13.63 -4.14 4.69
CA LEU A 22 14.94 -3.79 5.26
C LEU A 22 14.95 -3.94 6.78
N TYR A 23 13.85 -3.57 7.43
CA TYR A 23 13.73 -3.58 8.88
C TYR A 23 12.27 -3.63 9.31
N VAL A 24 11.97 -4.39 10.36
CA VAL A 24 10.68 -4.37 11.05
C VAL A 24 10.94 -4.46 12.54
N GLN A 25 10.37 -3.53 13.31
CA GLN A 25 10.43 -3.57 14.76
C GLN A 25 9.57 -4.71 15.31
N LYS A 26 9.91 -5.20 16.51
CA LYS A 26 9.05 -6.15 17.22
C LYS A 26 7.65 -5.53 17.45
N PRO A 27 6.55 -6.22 17.11
CA PRO A 27 5.20 -5.72 17.34
C PRO A 27 4.99 -5.30 18.80
N GLN A 28 4.38 -4.13 18.98
CA GLN A 28 4.02 -3.57 20.28
C GLN A 28 2.50 -3.64 20.44
N LYS A 29 2.04 -4.06 21.62
CA LYS A 29 0.61 -4.04 21.93
C LYS A 29 0.15 -2.61 22.22
N SER A 30 -0.92 -2.18 21.57
CA SER A 30 -1.59 -0.90 21.77
C SER A 30 -3.09 -1.14 21.78
N LEU A 31 -3.74 -0.98 22.94
CA LEU A 31 -5.15 -1.36 23.13
C LEU A 31 -5.39 -2.81 22.68
N ASP A 32 -6.28 -3.01 21.70
CA ASP A 32 -6.66 -4.31 21.13
C ASP A 32 -5.91 -4.60 19.82
N GLU A 33 -4.83 -3.87 19.55
CA GLU A 33 -4.04 -3.97 18.33
C GLU A 33 -2.57 -4.32 18.62
N LEU A 34 -1.95 -4.98 17.64
CA LEU A 34 -0.51 -5.17 17.55
C LEU A 34 0.04 -4.30 16.44
N ILE A 35 0.92 -3.36 16.80
CA ILE A 35 1.48 -2.38 15.87
C ILE A 35 2.96 -2.64 15.66
N ALA A 36 3.38 -2.79 14.42
CA ALA A 36 4.77 -2.81 13.98
C ALA A 36 5.03 -1.63 13.05
N LYS A 37 6.27 -1.16 13.04
CA LYS A 37 6.79 -0.15 12.12
C LYS A 37 8.06 -0.71 11.49
N GLY A 38 8.33 -0.33 10.28
CA GLY A 38 9.46 -0.84 9.52
C GLY A 38 9.85 0.06 8.37
N VAL A 39 10.79 -0.44 7.58
CA VAL A 39 11.26 0.18 6.36
C VAL A 39 11.27 -0.89 5.27
N ILE A 40 10.64 -0.58 4.14
CA ILE A 40 10.75 -1.36 2.91
C ILE A 40 11.55 -0.59 1.87
N ARG A 41 12.08 -1.32 0.90
CA ARG A 41 12.65 -0.79 -0.33
C ARG A 41 11.83 -1.28 -1.52
N ILE A 42 11.55 -0.38 -2.45
CA ILE A 42 10.93 -0.68 -3.75
C ILE A 42 11.81 -0.02 -4.81
N GLY A 43 12.47 -0.82 -5.64
CA GLY A 43 13.53 -0.32 -6.53
C GLY A 43 14.65 0.35 -5.74
N ASP A 44 14.98 1.61 -6.09
CA ASP A 44 16.02 2.38 -5.42
C ASP A 44 15.51 3.26 -4.26
N ALA A 45 14.20 3.27 -4.02
CA ALA A 45 13.57 4.11 -3.00
C ALA A 45 13.25 3.32 -1.72
N GLN A 46 13.36 3.98 -0.56
CA GLN A 46 13.02 3.43 0.75
C GLN A 46 11.81 4.14 1.33
N TYR A 47 10.91 3.37 1.94
CA TYR A 47 9.66 3.86 2.48
C TYR A 47 9.42 3.30 3.87
N THR A 48 8.87 4.12 4.76
CA THR A 48 8.44 3.66 6.08
C THR A 48 7.10 2.94 5.96
N LEU A 49 6.98 1.81 6.66
CA LEU A 49 5.72 1.07 6.79
C LEU A 49 5.24 1.09 8.24
N LYS A 50 3.92 1.07 8.43
CA LYS A 50 3.26 0.72 9.68
C LYS A 50 2.32 -0.45 9.39
N THR A 51 2.38 -1.48 10.22
CA THR A 51 1.49 -2.63 10.16
C THR A 51 0.68 -2.69 11.45
N THR A 52 -0.63 -2.80 11.34
CA THR A 52 -1.56 -2.90 12.46
C THR A 52 -2.31 -4.21 12.34
N MET A 53 -2.30 -5.05 13.37
CA MET A 53 -3.14 -6.24 13.45
C MET A 53 -4.18 -6.05 14.55
N ASN A 54 -5.45 -6.14 14.20
CA ASN A 54 -6.54 -6.03 15.19
C ASN A 54 -6.79 -7.37 15.92
N GLU A 55 -7.68 -7.35 16.92
CA GLU A 55 -8.06 -8.54 17.69
C GLU A 55 -8.71 -9.67 16.87
N HIS A 56 -9.27 -9.34 15.70
CA HIS A 56 -9.86 -10.30 14.77
C HIS A 56 -8.82 -10.92 13.82
N GLY A 57 -7.55 -10.49 13.89
CA GLY A 57 -6.48 -10.95 13.01
C GLY A 57 -6.42 -10.27 11.65
N ASN A 58 -7.19 -9.19 11.44
CA ASN A 58 -7.06 -8.39 10.22
C ASN A 58 -5.77 -7.57 10.29
N ILE A 59 -5.02 -7.57 9.18
CA ILE A 59 -3.75 -6.84 9.05
C ILE A 59 -3.94 -5.67 8.09
N GLU A 60 -3.66 -4.47 8.58
CA GLU A 60 -3.58 -3.24 7.80
C GLU A 60 -2.12 -2.85 7.62
N ILE A 61 -1.75 -2.45 6.40
CA ILE A 61 -0.40 -1.96 6.08
C ILE A 61 -0.54 -0.54 5.53
N GLU A 62 0.02 0.41 6.27
CA GLU A 62 0.12 1.82 5.88
C GLU A 62 1.55 2.09 5.41
N SER A 63 1.71 2.50 4.15
CA SER A 63 3.00 2.92 3.58
C SER A 63 2.73 3.87 2.43
N GLU A 64 3.53 4.93 2.29
CA GLU A 64 3.44 5.90 1.18
C GLU A 64 3.36 5.26 -0.23
N PRO A 65 4.15 4.24 -0.59
CA PRO A 65 4.05 3.61 -1.91
C PRO A 65 2.77 2.80 -2.12
N PHE A 66 2.07 2.44 -1.03
CA PHE A 66 0.80 1.72 -1.08
C PHE A 66 -0.41 2.64 -0.97
N TRP A 67 -0.19 3.94 -0.72
CA TRP A 67 -1.21 4.96 -0.95
C TRP A 67 -1.28 5.17 -2.45
N PHE A 68 -2.02 4.28 -3.12
CA PHE A 68 -2.41 4.31 -4.53
C PHE A 68 -1.59 5.31 -5.35
N TYR A 69 -0.42 4.85 -5.83
CA TYR A 69 0.43 5.62 -6.72
C TYR A 69 -0.26 5.75 -8.07
N VAL A 70 -1.34 6.53 -8.09
CA VAL A 70 -2.06 6.93 -9.28
C VAL A 70 -1.56 8.33 -9.55
N LYS A 71 -0.79 8.52 -10.62
CA LYS A 71 -0.41 9.87 -11.01
C LYS A 71 -1.68 10.65 -11.34
N LEU A 72 -1.70 11.95 -11.06
CA LEU A 72 -2.89 12.78 -11.24
C LEU A 72 -3.46 12.68 -12.66
N ASP A 73 -2.61 12.56 -13.67
CA ASP A 73 -2.98 12.34 -15.07
C ASP A 73 -3.62 10.97 -15.34
N GLU A 74 -3.21 9.92 -14.62
CA GLU A 74 -3.84 8.59 -14.67
C GLU A 74 -5.21 8.60 -13.97
N ALA A 75 -5.33 9.31 -12.84
CA ALA A 75 -6.61 9.51 -12.16
C ALA A 75 -7.60 10.33 -13.03
N ILE A 76 -7.12 11.38 -13.69
CA ILE A 76 -7.95 12.20 -14.60
C ILE A 76 -8.45 11.34 -15.76
N LYS A 77 -7.59 10.56 -16.41
CA LYS A 77 -8.00 9.64 -17.49
C LYS A 77 -9.02 8.60 -17.02
N PHE A 78 -8.82 8.03 -15.83
CA PHE A 78 -9.79 7.10 -15.26
C PHE A 78 -11.17 7.75 -15.05
N LEU A 79 -11.20 8.99 -14.55
CA LEU A 79 -12.45 9.73 -14.36
C LEU A 79 -13.15 10.06 -15.68
N GLU A 80 -12.38 10.33 -16.75
CA GLU A 80 -12.91 10.50 -18.11
C GLU A 80 -13.49 9.19 -18.66
N GLU A 81 -12.82 8.05 -18.46
CA GLU A 81 -13.27 6.73 -18.94
C GLU A 81 -14.51 6.18 -18.21
N VAL A 82 -14.77 6.61 -16.98
CA VAL A 82 -15.92 6.16 -16.16
C VAL A 82 -17.09 7.15 -16.23
N GLY A 83 -16.87 8.36 -16.75
CA GLY A 83 -17.88 9.41 -16.90
C GLY A 83 -18.79 9.28 -18.13
N ASP A 84 -18.43 8.44 -19.10
CA ASP A 84 -19.24 8.03 -20.27
C ASP A 84 -19.95 6.68 -20.05
#